data_AF-A0A7C1Z272-F1
#
_entry.id   AF-A0A7C1Z272-F1
#
_cell.length_a   1.000
_cell.length_b   1.000
_cell.length_c   1.000
_cell.angle_alpha   90.00
_cell.angle_beta   90.00
_cell.angle_gamma   90.00
#
_symmetry.space_group_name_H-M   'P 1'
#
loop_
_entity.id
_entity.type
_entity.pdbx_description
1 polymer ?
#
loop_
_entity_poly.entity_id
_entity_poly.type
_entity_poly.pdbx_seq_one_letter_code
_entity_poly.pdbx_strand_id
1 'polypeptide(L)'
;MKQKESVVKQNLEEPFIVQRINSNIKKKVFQLENLSREHKLRKVDHETFKKLKEKYKQEKFELETERDELIIGMKLWIQDLKMEKAELSSERKLNKGRYHSKEITEEEFQANDKDFDLRLKKNQTKIKTLDVLTK
;
A
#
# COMPACT_ATOMS: atom_id res chain seq x y z
N MET A 1 32.81 6.88 -1.85
CA MET A 1 32.20 5.64 -1.30
C MET A 1 30.79 5.85 -0.73
N LYS A 2 30.49 6.96 -0.03
CA LYS A 2 29.16 7.23 0.56
C LYS A 2 27.96 7.21 -0.40
N GLN A 3 28.13 7.58 -1.68
CA GLN A 3 27.05 7.54 -2.68
C GLN A 3 26.67 6.11 -3.12
N LYS A 4 27.62 5.15 -3.08
CA LYS A 4 27.30 3.75 -3.39
C LYS A 4 26.54 3.08 -2.25
N GLU A 5 26.83 3.47 -1.00
CA GLU A 5 26.10 2.98 0.18
C GLU A 5 24.67 3.51 0.27
N SER A 6 24.38 4.76 -0.14
CA SER A 6 23.00 5.27 -0.14
C SER A 6 22.13 4.58 -1.19
N VAL A 7 22.70 4.27 -2.36
CA VAL A 7 22.01 3.52 -3.43
C VAL A 7 21.73 2.07 -2.98
N VAL A 8 22.66 1.44 -2.28
CA VAL A 8 22.47 0.09 -1.73
C VAL A 8 21.46 0.10 -0.57
N LYS A 9 21.45 1.13 0.29
CA LYS A 9 20.46 1.28 1.37
C LYS A 9 19.03 1.50 0.85
N GLN A 10 18.85 2.29 -0.22
CA GLN A 10 17.53 2.44 -0.87
C GLN A 10 17.03 1.13 -1.48
N ASN A 11 17.94 0.25 -1.93
CA ASN A 11 17.59 -1.08 -2.45
C ASN A 11 17.40 -2.14 -1.33
N LEU A 12 17.76 -1.83 -0.09
CA LEU A 12 17.62 -2.69 1.10
C LEU A 12 16.41 -2.30 1.96
N GLU A 13 15.71 -1.21 1.65
CA GLU A 13 14.41 -0.93 2.28
C GLU A 13 13.48 -2.10 1.98
N GLU A 14 12.95 -2.72 3.04
CA GLU A 14 12.05 -3.85 2.91
C GLU A 14 10.90 -3.45 1.96
N PRO A 15 10.69 -4.19 0.86
CA PRO A 15 9.65 -3.84 -0.08
C PRO A 15 8.31 -3.80 0.65
N PHE A 16 7.51 -2.77 0.35
CA PHE A 16 6.18 -2.61 0.93
C PHE A 16 5.40 -3.94 0.82
N ILE A 17 4.57 -4.26 1.82
CA ILE A 17 4.01 -5.60 2.00
C ILE A 17 3.38 -6.15 0.70
N VAL A 18 2.65 -5.33 -0.05
CA VAL A 18 2.07 -5.73 -1.37
C VAL A 18 3.15 -6.08 -2.39
N GLN A 19 4.23 -5.30 -2.49
CA GLN A 19 5.35 -5.57 -3.41
C GLN A 19 6.10 -6.85 -3.01
N ARG A 20 6.23 -7.10 -1.71
CA ARG A 20 6.80 -8.34 -1.17
C ARG A 20 5.93 -9.54 -1.53
N ILE A 21 4.62 -9.47 -1.31
CA ILE A 21 3.68 -10.54 -1.67
C ILE A 21 3.70 -10.80 -3.18
N ASN A 22 3.69 -9.75 -4.01
CA ASN A 22 3.84 -9.88 -5.47
C ASN A 22 5.14 -10.58 -5.87
N SER A 23 6.24 -10.29 -5.18
CA SER A 23 7.52 -10.96 -5.42
C SER A 23 7.46 -12.44 -5.02
N ASN A 24 6.79 -12.77 -3.92
CA ASN A 24 6.59 -14.15 -3.49
C ASN A 24 5.69 -14.93 -4.45
N ILE A 25 4.63 -14.33 -4.98
CA ILE A 25 3.78 -14.91 -6.03
C ILE A 25 4.62 -15.23 -7.27
N LYS A 26 5.45 -14.29 -7.74
CA LYS A 26 6.36 -14.51 -8.88
C LYS A 26 7.32 -15.68 -8.62
N LYS A 27 7.89 -15.77 -7.43
CA LYS A 27 8.73 -16.91 -7.02
C LYS A 27 7.95 -18.23 -7.07
N LYS A 28 6.69 -18.25 -6.62
CA LYS A 28 5.84 -19.46 -6.67
C LYS A 28 5.50 -19.88 -8.09
N VAL A 29 5.21 -18.92 -8.98
CA VAL A 29 5.01 -19.19 -10.41
C VAL A 29 6.26 -19.82 -11.03
N PHE A 30 7.44 -19.23 -10.77
CA PHE A 30 8.70 -19.78 -11.24
C PHE A 30 8.97 -21.20 -10.70
N GLN A 31 8.71 -21.44 -9.41
CA GLN A 31 8.84 -22.76 -8.80
C GLN A 31 7.93 -23.80 -9.46
N LEU A 32 6.68 -23.44 -9.78
CA LEU A 32 5.74 -24.32 -10.48
C LEU A 32 6.18 -24.65 -11.92
N GLU A 33 6.69 -23.64 -12.64
CA GLU A 33 7.23 -23.82 -14.00
C GLU A 33 8.46 -24.73 -13.99
N ASN A 34 9.38 -24.49 -13.06
CA ASN A 34 10.59 -25.30 -12.92
C ASN A 34 10.26 -26.74 -12.51
N LEU A 35 9.37 -26.93 -11.53
CA LEU A 35 8.90 -28.26 -11.11
C LEU A 35 8.28 -29.04 -12.28
N SER A 36 7.50 -28.36 -13.12
CA SER A 36 6.92 -28.96 -14.33
C SER A 36 7.97 -29.35 -15.36
N ARG A 37 9.03 -28.56 -15.51
CA ARG A 37 10.17 -28.88 -16.38
C ARG A 37 10.96 -30.08 -15.86
N GLU A 38 11.26 -30.12 -14.57
CA GLU A 38 12.02 -31.21 -13.93
C GLU A 38 11.27 -32.55 -14.00
N HIS A 39 9.95 -32.55 -13.80
CA HIS A 39 9.13 -33.75 -13.99
C HIS A 39 9.14 -34.22 -15.46
N LYS A 40 9.06 -33.31 -16.44
CA LYS A 40 9.21 -33.68 -17.87
C LYS A 40 10.58 -34.30 -18.17
N LEU A 41 11.63 -33.84 -17.49
CA LEU A 41 12.97 -34.40 -17.57
C LEU A 41 13.17 -35.66 -16.71
N ARG A 42 12.10 -36.18 -16.09
CA ARG A 42 12.10 -37.36 -15.21
C ARG A 42 13.07 -37.26 -14.03
N LYS A 43 13.40 -36.04 -13.60
CA LYS A 43 14.28 -35.78 -12.43
C LYS A 43 13.54 -35.90 -11.10
N VAL A 44 12.22 -35.80 -11.13
CA VAL A 44 11.31 -35.90 -9.98
C VAL A 44 10.28 -36.96 -10.31
N ASP A 45 10.01 -37.86 -9.39
CA ASP A 45 8.98 -38.88 -9.56
C ASP A 45 7.57 -38.28 -9.59
N HIS A 46 6.62 -39.03 -10.12
CA HIS A 46 5.26 -38.54 -10.34
C HIS A 46 4.54 -38.18 -9.03
N GLU A 47 4.79 -38.93 -7.96
CA GLU A 47 4.11 -38.73 -6.69
C GLU A 47 4.62 -37.47 -5.99
N THR A 48 5.94 -37.29 -5.93
CA THR A 48 6.59 -36.08 -5.42
C THR A 48 6.18 -34.86 -6.24
N PHE A 49 6.14 -34.98 -7.57
CA PHE A 49 5.66 -33.92 -8.45
C PHE A 49 4.23 -33.50 -8.10
N LYS A 50 3.31 -34.46 -7.95
CA LYS A 50 1.91 -34.19 -7.63
C LYS A 50 1.77 -33.49 -6.27
N LYS A 51 2.48 -33.98 -5.25
CA LYS A 51 2.47 -33.39 -3.89
C LYS A 51 3.01 -31.95 -3.90
N LEU A 52 4.19 -31.72 -4.49
CA LEU A 52 4.82 -30.40 -4.54
C LEU A 52 4.01 -29.41 -5.38
N LYS A 53 3.44 -29.86 -6.51
CA LYS A 53 2.61 -29.02 -7.36
C LYS A 53 1.37 -28.52 -6.63
N GLU A 54 0.70 -29.41 -5.89
CA GLU A 54 -0.49 -29.04 -5.13
C GLU A 54 -0.14 -28.06 -4.01
N LYS A 55 0.94 -28.34 -3.26
CA LYS A 55 1.45 -27.45 -2.22
C LYS A 55 1.76 -26.05 -2.77
N TYR A 56 2.50 -25.94 -3.87
CA TYR A 56 2.86 -24.64 -4.43
C TYR A 56 1.66 -23.89 -5.02
N LYS A 57 0.66 -24.60 -5.55
CA LYS A 57 -0.60 -23.98 -5.97
C LYS A 57 -1.36 -23.40 -4.79
N GLN A 58 -1.46 -24.16 -3.70
CA GLN A 58 -2.14 -23.71 -2.48
C GLN A 58 -1.44 -22.49 -1.88
N GLU A 59 -0.12 -22.55 -1.70
CA GLU A 59 0.67 -21.41 -1.20
C GLU A 59 0.57 -20.17 -2.11
N LYS A 60 0.51 -20.38 -3.44
CA LYS A 60 0.29 -19.28 -4.38
C LYS A 60 -1.10 -18.66 -4.20
N PHE A 61 -2.14 -19.48 -4.06
CA PHE A 61 -3.52 -19.02 -3.88
C PHE A 61 -3.69 -18.23 -2.57
N GLU A 62 -3.06 -18.68 -1.49
CA GLU A 62 -3.05 -17.96 -0.20
C GLU A 62 -2.39 -16.59 -0.33
N LEU A 63 -1.23 -16.51 -1.00
CA LEU A 63 -0.56 -15.23 -1.26
C LEU A 63 -1.38 -14.29 -2.15
N GLU A 64 -2.07 -14.82 -3.17
CA GLU A 64 -2.96 -14.04 -4.03
C GLU A 64 -4.15 -13.49 -3.23
N THR A 65 -4.73 -14.30 -2.35
CA THR A 65 -5.84 -13.90 -1.46
C THR A 65 -5.39 -12.81 -0.49
N GLU A 66 -4.27 -13.01 0.21
CA GLU A 66 -3.71 -12.02 1.14
C GLU A 66 -3.44 -10.67 0.45
N ARG A 67 -2.88 -10.71 -0.76
CA ARG A 67 -2.65 -9.50 -1.57
C ARG A 67 -3.95 -8.78 -1.85
N ASP A 68 -4.96 -9.51 -2.30
CA ASP A 68 -6.22 -8.92 -2.76
C ASP A 68 -7.00 -8.32 -1.59
N GLU A 69 -7.03 -9.00 -0.44
CA GLU A 69 -7.59 -8.49 0.82
C GLU A 69 -6.87 -7.21 1.28
N LEU A 70 -5.54 -7.19 1.24
CA LEU A 70 -4.75 -6.01 1.61
C LEU A 70 -5.03 -4.83 0.67
N ILE A 71 -5.15 -5.08 -0.64
CA ILE A 71 -5.53 -4.06 -1.62
C ILE A 71 -6.92 -3.52 -1.33
N ILE A 72 -7.90 -4.37 -1.01
CA ILE A 72 -9.25 -3.96 -0.64
C ILE A 72 -9.22 -3.07 0.61
N GLY A 73 -8.53 -3.50 1.66
CA GLY A 73 -8.40 -2.73 2.91
C GLY A 73 -7.77 -1.35 2.68
N MET A 74 -6.73 -1.26 1.86
CA MET A 74 -6.13 0.03 1.52
C MET A 74 -7.06 0.92 0.68
N LYS A 75 -7.88 0.34 -0.22
CA LYS A 75 -8.88 1.10 -0.99
C LYS A 75 -9.98 1.68 -0.10
N LEU A 76 -10.45 0.91 0.88
CA LEU A 76 -11.38 1.40 1.90
C LEU A 76 -10.75 2.53 2.69
N TRP A 77 -9.50 2.37 3.14
CA TRP A 77 -8.80 3.42 3.86
C TRP A 77 -8.60 4.70 3.02
N ILE A 78 -8.35 4.58 1.72
CA ILE A 78 -8.33 5.73 0.80
C ILE A 78 -9.68 6.45 0.76
N GLN A 79 -10.80 5.71 0.78
CA GLN A 79 -12.14 6.31 0.82
C GLN A 79 -12.35 7.09 2.12
N ASP A 80 -12.00 6.50 3.27
CA ASP A 80 -12.11 7.16 4.57
C ASP A 80 -11.29 8.46 4.62
N LEU A 81 -10.04 8.42 4.14
CA LEU A 81 -9.19 9.60 4.07
C LEU A 81 -9.75 10.70 3.15
N LYS A 82 -10.46 10.31 2.08
CA LYS A 82 -11.14 11.27 1.19
C LYS A 82 -12.34 11.91 1.88
N MET A 83 -13.11 11.14 2.66
CA MET A 83 -14.21 11.66 3.48
C MET A 83 -13.69 12.64 4.54
N GLU A 84 -12.68 12.24 5.32
CA GLU A 84 -12.04 13.09 6.33
C GLU A 84 -11.51 14.39 5.72
N LYS A 85 -10.90 14.32 4.52
CA LYS A 85 -10.44 15.51 3.80
C LYS A 85 -11.59 16.44 3.42
N ALA A 86 -12.74 15.90 3.01
CA ALA A 86 -13.92 16.69 2.65
C ALA A 86 -14.55 17.36 3.89
N GLU A 87 -14.59 16.65 5.01
CA GLU A 87 -15.02 17.19 6.31
C GLU A 87 -14.11 18.33 6.75
N LEU A 88 -12.79 18.12 6.77
CA LEU A 88 -11.80 19.15 7.10
C LEU A 88 -11.90 20.39 6.19
N SER A 89 -12.16 20.17 4.90
CA SER A 89 -12.35 21.26 3.95
C SER A 89 -13.62 22.06 4.24
N SER A 90 -14.66 21.40 4.74
CA SER A 90 -15.92 22.05 5.14
C SER A 90 -15.75 22.80 6.46
N GLU A 91 -15.09 22.21 7.46
CA GLU A 91 -14.73 22.87 8.72
C GLU A 91 -13.86 24.11 8.50
N ARG A 92 -12.86 24.03 7.61
CA ARG A 92 -12.02 25.18 7.24
C ARG A 92 -12.86 26.32 6.65
N LYS A 93 -13.85 26.02 5.81
CA LYS A 93 -14.77 27.04 5.26
C LYS A 93 -15.64 27.65 6.36
N LEU A 94 -16.12 26.86 7.31
CA LEU A 94 -16.87 27.35 8.46
C LEU A 94 -16.02 28.27 9.34
N ASN A 95 -14.77 27.88 9.63
CA ASN A 95 -13.81 28.72 10.37
C ASN A 95 -13.59 30.07 9.68
N LYS A 96 -13.45 30.07 8.34
CA LYS A 96 -13.42 31.30 7.55
C LYS A 96 -14.71 32.11 7.71
N GLY A 97 -15.87 31.48 7.65
CA GLY A 97 -17.17 32.13 7.88
C GLY A 97 -17.26 32.81 9.24
N ARG A 98 -16.90 32.09 10.31
CA ARG A 98 -16.87 32.60 11.70
C ARG A 98 -15.99 33.83 11.84
N TYR A 99 -14.82 33.83 11.19
CA TYR A 99 -13.95 35.00 11.15
C TYR A 99 -14.61 36.20 10.46
N HIS A 100 -15.27 36.01 9.31
CA HIS A 100 -15.97 37.09 8.60
C HIS A 100 -17.17 37.63 9.41
N SER A 101 -17.84 36.76 10.16
CA SER A 101 -18.91 37.12 11.11
C SER A 101 -18.38 37.72 12.42
N LYS A 102 -17.06 37.82 12.61
CA LYS A 102 -16.40 38.31 13.83
C LYS A 102 -16.74 37.48 15.08
N GLU A 103 -17.06 36.21 14.91
CA GLU A 103 -17.30 35.25 16.01
C GLU A 103 -15.99 34.77 16.64
N ILE A 104 -14.89 34.84 15.89
CA ILE A 104 -13.53 34.50 16.33
C ILE A 104 -12.57 35.63 15.98
N THR A 105 -11.47 35.71 16.71
CA THR A 105 -10.38 36.66 16.49
C THR A 105 -9.52 36.28 15.27
N GLU A 106 -8.72 37.23 14.79
CA GLU A 106 -7.72 36.98 13.74
C GLU A 106 -6.70 35.92 14.17
N GLU A 107 -6.24 35.98 15.43
CA GLU A 107 -5.26 35.04 15.96
C GLU A 107 -5.80 33.61 15.98
N GLU A 108 -7.05 33.43 16.45
CA GLU A 108 -7.75 32.14 16.43
C GLU A 108 -7.97 31.64 15.00
N PHE A 109 -8.38 32.53 14.09
CA PHE A 109 -8.56 32.18 12.68
C PHE A 109 -7.26 31.67 12.06
N GLN A 110 -6.14 32.38 12.25
CA GLN A 110 -4.85 32.02 11.68
C GLN A 110 -4.29 30.72 12.28
N ALA A 111 -4.47 30.49 13.58
CA ALA A 111 -4.04 29.25 14.22
C ALA A 111 -4.81 28.05 13.65
N ASN A 112 -6.14 28.16 13.57
CA ASN A 112 -6.99 27.11 13.03
C ASN A 112 -6.73 26.86 11.52
N ASP A 113 -6.55 27.92 10.73
CA ASP A 113 -6.30 27.78 9.28
C ASP A 113 -4.98 27.05 9.00
N LYS A 114 -3.94 27.33 9.80
CA LYS A 114 -2.66 26.61 9.74
C LYS A 114 -2.80 25.13 10.11
N ASP A 115 -3.58 24.80 11.14
CA ASP A 115 -3.83 23.40 11.50
C ASP A 115 -4.58 22.66 10.39
N PHE A 116 -5.65 23.27 9.85
CA PHE A 116 -6.39 22.70 8.73
C PHE A 116 -5.48 22.46 7.52
N ASP A 117 -4.62 23.42 7.15
CA ASP A 117 -3.70 23.27 6.03
C ASP A 117 -2.71 22.12 6.24
N LEU A 118 -2.17 21.98 7.45
CA LEU A 118 -1.27 20.87 7.80
C LEU A 118 -1.98 19.52 7.69
N ARG A 119 -3.19 19.39 8.27
CA ARG A 119 -3.98 18.14 8.26
C ARG A 119 -4.40 17.76 6.84
N LEU A 120 -4.86 18.72 6.04
CA LEU A 120 -5.21 18.51 4.64
C LEU A 120 -4.01 18.03 3.81
N LYS A 121 -2.82 18.62 4.00
CA LYS A 121 -1.58 18.18 3.34
C LYS A 121 -1.17 16.77 3.76
N LYS A 122 -1.29 16.43 5.04
CA LYS A 122 -1.01 15.08 5.57
C LYS A 122 -1.95 14.05 4.93
N ASN A 123 -3.25 14.30 4.92
CA ASN A 123 -4.23 13.37 4.33
C ASN A 123 -4.02 13.23 2.82
N GLN A 124 -3.70 14.32 2.13
CA GLN A 124 -3.37 14.28 0.70
C GLN A 124 -2.13 13.43 0.40
N THR A 125 -1.12 13.49 1.26
CA THR A 125 0.10 12.67 1.13
C THR A 125 -0.21 11.20 1.35
N LYS A 126 -0.95 10.86 2.41
CA LYS A 126 -1.39 9.49 2.69
C LYS A 126 -2.18 8.88 1.54
N ILE A 127 -3.17 9.62 1.01
CA ILE A 127 -3.97 9.20 -0.15
C ILE A 127 -3.06 8.90 -1.35
N LYS A 128 -2.14 9.82 -1.69
CA LYS A 128 -1.23 9.63 -2.82
C LYS A 128 -0.35 8.38 -2.66
N THR A 129 0.20 8.17 -1.46
CA THR A 129 1.02 7.00 -1.17
C THR A 129 0.22 5.71 -1.34
N LEU A 130 -0.96 5.62 -0.73
CA LEU A 130 -1.81 4.44 -0.83
C LEU A 130 -2.32 4.19 -2.27
N ASP A 131 -2.64 5.25 -3.02
CA ASP A 131 -3.03 5.15 -4.44
C ASP A 131 -1.89 4.57 -5.30
N VAL A 132 -0.62 4.85 -4.98
CA VAL A 132 0.53 4.25 -5.68
C VAL A 132 0.69 2.78 -5.34
N LEU A 133 0.40 2.40 -4.09
CA LEU A 133 0.58 1.03 -3.59
C LEU A 133 -0.57 0.07 -3.96
N THR A 134 -1.70 0.62 -4.40
CA THR A 134 -2.91 -0.12 -4.79
C THR A 134 -3.13 -0.20 -6.31
N LYS A 135 -2.22 0.37 -7.10
CA LYS A 135 -2.18 0.26 -8.56
C LYS A 135 -1.35 -0.95 -9.00
#